data_AF-A0A9P4K912-F1
#
_entry.id   AF-A0A9P4K912-F1
#
_cell.length_a   1.000
_cell.length_b   1.000
_cell.length_c   1.000
_cell.angle_alpha   90.00
_cell.angle_beta   90.00
_cell.angle_gamma   90.00
#
_symmetry.space_group_name_H-M   'P 1'
#
loop_
_entity.id
_entity.type
_entity.pdbx_description
1 polymer ?
#
loop_
_entity_poly.entity_id
_entity_poly.type
_entity_poly.pdbx_seq_one_letter_code
_entity_poly.pdbx_strand_id
1 'polypeptide(L)'
;MVYRDLPHCSTSTSPVYHSNMFSITCSKDTPGGIERLSVCDVSSWTYSERNRSDSNEIAFETSLRDRDGDQESSNDTDSNKQVKALQTKVAERWDRTVQILQQNAELWGNSAYFFGISEFHSTAELSYRALNDSSQELHLYQAPFHKINLACFEEESIRSAKCRNPSILEANCRRSLLGSLHPGYEKLDPKEHNRIWKRHVRNIEQGNTLRSLCKDNAGLLLTVAPSLSAKDLNFVSKELGRGLSVLDLLGQETLTESKKFGILESRLLRSQPT
;
A
#
# COMPACT_ATOMS: atom_id res chain seq x y z
N MET A 1 24.85 57.97 -31.09
CA MET A 1 25.02 57.34 -29.76
C MET A 1 24.10 58.09 -28.80
N VAL A 2 22.98 57.47 -28.44
CA VAL A 2 21.98 58.07 -27.54
C VAL A 2 21.73 57.06 -26.42
N TYR A 3 21.93 57.51 -25.18
CA TYR A 3 21.61 56.82 -23.93
C TYR A 3 20.09 56.69 -23.74
N ARG A 4 19.63 55.64 -23.04
CA ARG A 4 18.52 55.69 -22.06
C ARG A 4 18.29 54.37 -21.30
N ASP A 5 18.46 54.46 -19.98
CA ASP A 5 17.58 54.05 -18.86
C ASP A 5 17.04 52.61 -18.72
N LEU A 6 17.32 52.02 -17.55
CA LEU A 6 16.51 51.00 -16.85
C LEU A 6 15.28 51.66 -16.19
N PRO A 7 14.16 50.94 -15.95
CA PRO A 7 13.94 50.40 -14.59
C PRO A 7 13.11 49.09 -14.49
N HIS A 8 13.06 48.58 -13.25
CA HIS A 8 12.38 47.40 -12.69
C HIS A 8 10.90 47.15 -13.05
N CYS A 9 10.46 45.88 -12.97
CA CYS A 9 9.14 45.53 -12.44
C CYS A 9 9.08 44.07 -11.90
N SER A 10 8.19 43.84 -10.95
CA SER A 10 8.21 42.79 -9.92
C SER A 10 7.14 41.69 -10.12
N THR A 11 7.42 40.50 -9.56
CA THR A 11 6.50 39.48 -8.95
C THR A 11 5.22 39.00 -9.66
N SER A 12 5.04 37.68 -9.81
CA SER A 12 3.91 36.92 -9.22
C SER A 12 3.91 35.43 -9.60
N THR A 13 3.48 34.59 -8.66
CA THR A 13 3.38 33.12 -8.58
C THR A 13 2.20 32.50 -9.34
N SER A 14 2.36 31.27 -9.85
CA SER A 14 1.36 30.17 -9.71
C SER A 14 1.96 28.81 -10.14
N PRO A 15 1.67 27.71 -9.42
CA PRO A 15 2.08 26.35 -9.82
C PRO A 15 1.17 25.81 -10.93
N VAL A 16 1.79 25.15 -11.91
CA VAL A 16 1.13 24.45 -13.01
C VAL A 16 0.48 23.17 -12.46
N TYR A 17 -0.85 23.13 -12.39
CA TYR A 17 -1.60 21.89 -12.18
C TYR A 17 -1.67 21.12 -13.49
N HIS A 18 -1.09 19.92 -13.53
CA HIS A 18 -1.33 18.97 -14.62
C HIS A 18 -2.74 18.40 -14.47
N SER A 19 -3.70 18.98 -15.21
CA SER A 19 -5.01 18.38 -15.43
C SER A 19 -4.84 17.24 -16.45
N ASN A 20 -5.17 16.01 -16.05
CA ASN A 20 -5.22 14.87 -16.96
C ASN A 20 -6.42 15.04 -17.90
N MET A 21 -6.22 15.76 -18.98
CA MET A 21 -7.22 15.94 -20.03
C MET A 21 -7.16 14.72 -20.96
N PHE A 22 -8.17 13.86 -20.92
CA PHE A 22 -8.38 12.83 -21.93
C PHE A 22 -9.28 13.41 -23.03
N SER A 23 -8.85 13.33 -24.29
CA SER A 23 -9.70 13.67 -25.44
C SER A 23 -10.28 12.39 -26.05
N ILE A 24 -11.58 12.38 -26.29
CA ILE A 24 -12.27 11.34 -27.05
C ILE A 24 -12.72 11.99 -28.36
N THR A 25 -12.25 11.48 -29.49
CA THR A 25 -12.67 11.92 -30.83
C THR A 25 -13.75 10.96 -31.34
N CYS A 26 -14.94 11.48 -31.60
CA CYS A 26 -16.04 10.72 -32.19
C CYS A 26 -16.22 11.11 -33.67
N SER A 27 -16.27 10.10 -34.54
CA SER A 27 -16.65 10.21 -35.95
C SER A 27 -18.16 10.43 -36.09
N LYS A 28 -18.59 11.26 -37.05
CA LYS A 28 -20.00 11.67 -37.25
C LYS A 28 -20.93 10.55 -37.73
N ASP A 29 -20.43 9.37 -38.09
CA ASP A 29 -21.21 8.37 -38.82
C ASP A 29 -21.53 7.07 -38.03
N THR A 30 -21.42 7.09 -36.70
CA THR A 30 -21.86 5.95 -35.87
C THR A 30 -22.65 6.43 -34.65
N PRO A 31 -23.90 5.99 -34.43
CA PRO A 31 -24.57 6.16 -33.15
C PRO A 31 -23.87 5.24 -32.13
N GLY A 32 -22.81 5.74 -31.52
CA GLY A 32 -22.03 5.02 -30.52
C GLY A 32 -22.76 4.99 -29.19
N GLY A 33 -23.35 3.83 -28.85
CA GLY A 33 -23.76 3.54 -27.48
C GLY A 33 -22.52 3.41 -26.60
N ILE A 34 -22.48 4.14 -25.48
CA ILE A 34 -21.45 3.97 -24.46
C ILE A 34 -21.91 2.85 -23.53
N GLU A 35 -21.28 1.68 -23.60
CA GLU A 35 -21.50 0.63 -22.61
C GLU A 35 -20.67 0.88 -21.35
N ARG A 36 -21.33 0.72 -20.20
CA ARG A 36 -20.72 0.83 -18.87
C ARG A 36 -19.87 -0.40 -18.57
N LEU A 37 -18.56 -0.22 -18.46
CA LEU A 37 -17.63 -1.20 -17.88
C LEU A 37 -17.11 -0.69 -16.52
N SER A 38 -17.96 -0.70 -15.50
CA SER A 38 -17.51 -0.60 -14.10
C SER A 38 -18.64 -0.98 -13.12
N VAL A 39 -18.38 -2.02 -12.33
CA VAL A 39 -19.26 -2.54 -11.25
C VAL A 39 -18.84 -2.00 -9.87
N CYS A 40 -17.84 -1.12 -9.76
CA CYS A 40 -17.43 -0.58 -8.46
C CYS A 40 -17.02 0.89 -8.57
N ASP A 41 -18.01 1.78 -8.64
CA ASP A 41 -17.81 3.17 -8.23
C ASP A 41 -19.13 3.77 -7.72
N VAL A 42 -19.10 4.41 -6.55
CA VAL A 42 -20.30 4.92 -5.84
C VAL A 42 -20.52 6.42 -6.12
N SER A 43 -19.78 7.01 -7.05
CA SER A 43 -20.06 8.37 -7.54
C SER A 43 -21.24 8.35 -8.50
N SER A 44 -22.33 9.06 -8.19
CA SER A 44 -23.44 9.29 -9.12
C SER A 44 -23.05 10.36 -10.13
N TRP A 45 -22.79 9.95 -11.38
CA TRP A 45 -22.66 10.88 -12.50
C TRP A 45 -24.04 11.03 -13.14
N THR A 46 -24.42 12.27 -13.45
CA THR A 46 -25.65 12.55 -14.20
C THR A 46 -25.25 13.12 -15.55
N TYR A 47 -25.67 12.46 -16.62
CA TYR A 47 -25.46 12.90 -18.00
C TYR A 47 -26.61 13.81 -18.43
N SER A 48 -26.29 14.92 -19.09
CA SER A 48 -27.26 15.67 -19.88
C SER A 48 -26.60 16.21 -21.13
N GLU A 49 -27.20 15.92 -22.29
CA GLU A 49 -26.77 16.42 -23.58
C GLU A 49 -27.32 17.85 -23.77
N ARG A 50 -26.45 18.85 -23.87
CA ARG A 50 -26.86 20.19 -24.33
C ARG A 50 -26.36 20.41 -25.74
N ASN A 51 -27.30 20.39 -26.69
CA ASN A 51 -27.02 20.74 -28.08
C ASN A 51 -26.78 22.26 -28.17
N ARG A 52 -25.51 22.67 -28.23
CA ARG A 52 -25.10 24.01 -28.67
C ARG A 52 -24.20 23.86 -29.89
N SER A 53 -24.80 24.06 -31.07
CA SER A 53 -24.17 24.50 -32.34
C SER A 53 -22.86 23.81 -32.78
N ASP A 54 -22.96 23.05 -33.88
CA ASP A 54 -21.95 22.65 -34.90
C ASP A 54 -20.53 22.17 -34.52
N SER A 55 -20.20 22.08 -33.24
CA SER A 55 -19.05 21.30 -32.75
C SER A 55 -19.53 20.36 -31.65
N ASN A 56 -19.46 19.05 -31.91
CA ASN A 56 -19.71 18.03 -30.89
C ASN A 56 -18.56 18.06 -29.88
N GLU A 57 -18.60 19.01 -28.96
CA GLU A 57 -17.67 19.09 -27.84
C GLU A 57 -18.34 18.41 -26.63
N ILE A 58 -17.81 17.27 -26.22
CA ILE A 58 -18.26 16.55 -25.03
C ILE A 58 -17.58 17.23 -23.83
N ALA A 59 -18.29 18.14 -23.16
CA ALA A 59 -17.83 18.75 -21.93
C ALA A 59 -18.21 17.86 -20.73
N PHE A 60 -17.21 17.36 -20.00
CA PHE A 60 -17.41 16.70 -18.72
C PHE A 60 -17.47 17.78 -17.64
N GLU A 61 -18.68 18.22 -17.31
CA GLU A 61 -18.89 19.19 -16.23
C GLU A 61 -19.01 18.44 -14.90
N THR A 62 -17.98 18.51 -14.07
CA THR A 62 -18.09 18.04 -12.70
C THR A 62 -18.90 19.08 -11.94
N SER A 63 -20.15 18.79 -11.60
CA SER A 63 -20.85 19.57 -10.58
C SER A 63 -20.20 19.26 -9.23
N LEU A 64 -19.08 19.93 -8.93
CA LEU A 64 -18.71 20.18 -7.55
C LEU A 64 -19.88 20.97 -6.98
N ARG A 65 -20.68 20.33 -6.13
CA ARG A 65 -21.61 21.08 -5.30
C ARG A 65 -20.75 22.03 -4.48
N ASP A 66 -20.77 23.29 -4.84
CA ASP A 66 -20.45 24.38 -3.93
C ASP A 66 -21.36 24.20 -2.71
N ARG A 67 -20.79 23.58 -1.67
CA ARG A 67 -21.25 23.80 -0.31
C ARG A 67 -20.70 25.15 0.08
N ASP A 68 -21.39 26.20 -0.34
CA ASP A 68 -21.38 27.43 0.43
C ASP A 68 -21.93 27.10 1.82
N GLY A 69 -21.04 27.05 2.81
CA GLY A 69 -21.37 26.79 4.20
C GLY A 69 -20.56 25.68 4.84
N ASP A 70 -19.41 26.08 5.37
CA ASP A 70 -18.69 25.50 6.50
C ASP A 70 -17.92 24.17 6.33
N GLN A 71 -16.60 24.33 6.50
CA GLN A 71 -15.67 23.45 7.24
C GLN A 71 -14.58 22.71 6.43
N GLU A 72 -13.70 23.48 5.78
CA GLU A 72 -12.45 23.01 5.15
C GLU A 72 -11.25 22.82 6.13
N SER A 73 -11.44 22.76 7.45
CA SER A 73 -10.32 22.72 8.42
C SER A 73 -10.18 21.45 9.28
N SER A 74 -10.95 20.39 8.99
CA SER A 74 -11.03 19.22 9.88
C SER A 74 -10.07 18.06 9.55
N ASN A 75 -9.79 17.80 8.26
CA ASN A 75 -9.05 16.59 7.86
C ASN A 75 -7.53 16.65 8.13
N ASP A 76 -6.88 17.79 7.89
CA ASP A 76 -5.43 17.92 8.12
C ASP A 76 -5.08 17.90 9.61
N THR A 77 -5.99 18.43 10.44
CA THR A 77 -5.85 18.40 11.89
C THR A 77 -5.96 16.96 12.42
N ASP A 78 -6.82 16.12 11.83
CA ASP A 78 -6.95 14.71 12.22
C ASP A 78 -5.79 13.85 11.72
N SER A 79 -5.33 14.07 10.47
CA SER A 79 -4.14 13.37 9.95
C SER A 79 -2.89 13.69 10.78
N ASN A 80 -2.64 14.98 11.06
CA ASN A 80 -1.51 15.37 11.90
C ASN A 80 -1.58 14.79 13.33
N LYS A 81 -2.79 14.68 13.90
CA LYS A 81 -2.98 14.00 15.20
C LYS A 81 -2.64 12.51 15.10
N GLN A 82 -3.05 11.84 14.03
CA GLN A 82 -2.76 10.43 13.81
C GLN A 82 -1.27 10.18 13.54
N VAL A 83 -0.59 11.06 12.79
CA VAL A 83 0.87 11.02 12.63
C VAL A 83 1.56 11.16 13.98
N LYS A 84 1.19 12.15 14.80
CA LYS A 84 1.76 12.30 16.14
C LYS A 84 1.48 11.09 17.03
N ALA A 85 0.27 10.53 16.99
CA ALA A 85 -0.07 9.33 17.74
C ALA A 85 0.77 8.12 17.30
N LEU A 86 1.02 7.96 16.00
CA LEU A 86 1.89 6.92 15.45
C LEU A 86 3.33 7.10 15.95
N GLN A 87 3.87 8.31 15.87
CA GLN A 87 5.22 8.63 16.32
C GLN A 87 5.39 8.38 17.82
N THR A 88 4.45 8.87 18.65
CA THR A 88 4.44 8.62 20.10
C THR A 88 4.41 7.13 20.40
N LYS A 89 3.55 6.37 19.73
CA LYS A 89 3.45 4.91 19.93
C LYS A 89 4.75 4.19 19.59
N VAL A 90 5.45 4.61 18.54
CA VAL A 90 6.76 4.05 18.18
C VAL A 90 7.80 4.41 19.24
N ALA A 91 7.84 5.67 19.68
CA ALA A 91 8.76 6.13 20.71
C ALA A 91 8.57 5.39 22.05
N GLU A 92 7.33 5.23 22.51
CA GLU A 92 6.99 4.51 23.75
C GLU A 92 7.43 3.04 23.76
N ARG A 93 7.53 2.42 22.58
CA ARG A 93 7.93 1.02 22.44
C ARG A 93 9.39 0.85 22.06
N TRP A 94 10.10 1.94 21.80
CA TRP A 94 11.44 1.91 21.22
C TRP A 94 12.43 1.14 22.08
N ASP A 95 12.57 1.54 23.35
CA ASP A 95 13.55 0.94 24.27
C ASP A 95 13.31 -0.57 24.47
N ARG A 96 12.04 -0.97 24.64
CA ARG A 96 11.69 -2.39 24.74
C ARG A 96 12.05 -3.15 23.47
N THR A 97 11.79 -2.55 22.31
CA THR A 97 12.11 -3.17 21.01
C THR A 97 13.62 -3.35 20.87
N VAL A 98 14.41 -2.33 21.18
CA VAL A 98 15.87 -2.38 21.16
C VAL A 98 16.39 -3.46 22.12
N GLN A 99 15.87 -3.53 23.34
CA GLN A 99 16.25 -4.56 24.30
C GLN A 99 15.97 -5.98 23.78
N ILE A 100 14.79 -6.22 23.21
CA ILE A 100 14.43 -7.52 22.62
C ILE A 100 15.38 -7.85 21.47
N LEU A 101 15.66 -6.89 20.59
CA LEU A 101 16.55 -7.09 19.46
C LEU A 101 17.99 -7.40 19.91
N GLN A 102 18.48 -6.74 20.96
CA GLN A 102 19.82 -6.99 21.51
C GLN A 102 19.92 -8.33 22.24
N GLN A 103 18.94 -8.66 23.08
CA GLN A 103 18.93 -9.93 23.85
C GLN A 103 18.87 -11.16 22.95
N ASN A 104 18.26 -11.03 21.77
CA ASN A 104 18.07 -12.13 20.83
C ASN A 104 18.96 -11.99 19.57
N ALA A 105 20.03 -11.18 19.64
CA ALA A 105 20.92 -10.87 18.50
C ALA A 105 21.36 -12.09 17.70
N GLU A 106 21.70 -13.18 18.39
CA GLU A 106 22.13 -14.44 17.77
C GLU A 106 21.00 -15.16 17.05
N LEU A 107 19.77 -15.13 17.61
CA LEU A 107 18.59 -15.73 16.98
C LEU A 107 18.19 -15.00 15.70
N TRP A 108 18.32 -13.67 15.66
CA TRP A 108 18.09 -12.88 14.43
C TRP A 108 19.16 -13.12 13.36
N GLY A 109 20.35 -13.60 13.76
CA GLY A 109 21.46 -13.85 12.86
C GLY A 109 21.31 -15.10 11.99
N ASN A 110 20.37 -15.99 12.34
CA ASN A 110 20.11 -17.24 11.63
C ASN A 110 18.64 -17.32 11.23
N SER A 111 18.36 -17.30 9.92
CA SER A 111 16.98 -17.35 9.41
C SER A 111 16.23 -18.62 9.76
N ALA A 112 16.90 -19.76 9.87
CA ALA A 112 16.25 -21.00 10.26
C ALA A 112 15.79 -20.97 11.72
N TYR A 113 16.48 -20.22 12.59
CA TYR A 113 15.99 -19.97 13.95
C TYR A 113 14.92 -18.88 13.97
N PHE A 114 15.10 -17.82 13.19
CA PHE A 114 14.13 -16.72 13.14
C PHE A 114 12.81 -17.09 12.49
N PHE A 115 12.78 -17.81 11.37
CA PHE A 115 11.55 -18.24 10.72
C PHE A 115 11.09 -19.64 11.14
N GLY A 116 11.93 -20.34 11.92
CA GLY A 116 11.75 -21.74 12.29
C GLY A 116 12.29 -22.71 11.23
N ILE A 117 12.52 -23.95 11.65
CA ILE A 117 12.81 -25.07 10.75
C ILE A 117 11.49 -25.42 10.05
N SER A 118 11.48 -25.34 8.73
CA SER A 118 10.27 -25.50 7.91
C SER A 118 10.14 -26.93 7.41
N GLU A 119 9.03 -27.60 7.73
CA GLU A 119 8.57 -28.82 7.06
C GLU A 119 7.73 -28.52 5.79
N PHE A 120 7.56 -27.24 5.43
CA PHE A 120 6.70 -26.80 4.34
C PHE A 120 7.33 -26.96 2.96
N HIS A 121 6.48 -27.14 1.93
CA HIS A 121 6.91 -27.37 0.56
C HIS A 121 7.37 -26.09 -0.17
N SER A 122 7.03 -24.91 0.35
CA SER A 122 7.47 -23.62 -0.21
C SER A 122 7.52 -22.51 0.84
N THR A 123 8.30 -21.46 0.56
CA THR A 123 8.37 -20.24 1.37
C THR A 123 7.03 -19.49 1.46
N ALA A 124 6.20 -19.59 0.42
CA ALA A 124 4.86 -19.03 0.42
C ALA A 124 3.92 -19.80 1.36
N GLU A 125 3.99 -21.14 1.36
CA GLU A 125 3.23 -21.98 2.28
C GLU A 125 3.66 -21.75 3.73
N LEU A 126 4.97 -21.74 4.00
CA LEU A 126 5.52 -21.37 5.31
C LEU A 126 4.98 -20.02 5.77
N SER A 127 5.06 -18.99 4.93
CA SER A 127 4.62 -17.63 5.28
C SER A 127 3.12 -17.55 5.51
N TYR A 128 2.33 -18.27 4.72
CA TYR A 128 0.89 -18.34 4.91
C TYR A 128 0.51 -19.04 6.22
N ARG A 129 1.16 -20.15 6.55
CA ARG A 129 0.91 -20.94 7.77
C ARG A 129 1.38 -20.23 9.03
N ALA A 130 2.58 -19.65 9.01
CA ALA A 130 3.14 -18.89 10.13
C ALA A 130 2.21 -17.75 10.59
N LEU A 131 1.48 -17.12 9.66
CA LEU A 131 0.50 -16.07 9.98
C LEU A 131 -0.81 -16.57 10.57
N ASN A 132 -1.07 -17.88 10.55
CA ASN A 132 -2.26 -18.49 11.16
C ASN A 132 -1.98 -18.98 12.59
N ASP A 133 -0.74 -19.39 12.89
CA ASP A 133 -0.35 -19.96 14.18
C ASP A 133 0.53 -18.97 14.98
N SER A 134 -0.09 -18.12 15.80
CA SER A 134 0.58 -16.99 16.46
C SER A 134 0.70 -17.11 17.99
N SER A 135 1.23 -18.23 18.49
CA SER A 135 1.34 -18.46 19.96
C SER A 135 2.63 -17.95 20.60
N GLN A 136 3.62 -17.51 19.82
CA GLN A 136 4.95 -17.15 20.31
C GLN A 136 5.22 -15.64 20.24
N GLU A 137 5.97 -15.10 21.20
CA GLU A 137 6.32 -13.68 21.27
C GLU A 137 7.14 -13.21 20.05
N LEU A 138 7.96 -14.11 19.49
CA LEU A 138 8.73 -13.90 18.25
C LEU A 138 7.87 -13.66 17.01
N HIS A 139 6.62 -14.15 17.00
CA HIS A 139 5.70 -13.98 15.87
C HIS A 139 5.46 -12.50 15.54
N LEU A 140 5.50 -11.60 16.54
CA LEU A 140 5.35 -10.16 16.30
C LEU A 140 6.44 -9.59 15.37
N TYR A 141 7.65 -10.16 15.44
CA TYR A 141 8.80 -9.75 14.64
C TYR A 141 8.89 -10.50 13.31
N GLN A 142 8.40 -11.74 13.26
CA GLN A 142 8.38 -12.57 12.03
C GLN A 142 7.23 -12.18 11.09
N ALA A 143 6.06 -11.84 11.63
CA ALA A 143 4.85 -11.60 10.85
C ALA A 143 5.01 -10.53 9.76
N PRO A 144 5.72 -9.41 9.97
CA PRO A 144 5.98 -8.43 8.90
C PRO A 144 6.66 -9.06 7.67
N PHE A 145 7.67 -9.89 7.88
CA PHE A 145 8.39 -10.58 6.80
C PHE A 145 7.48 -11.56 6.07
N HIS A 146 6.71 -12.37 6.79
CA HIS A 146 5.78 -13.33 6.17
C HIS A 146 4.69 -12.62 5.34
N LYS A 147 4.19 -11.46 5.78
CA LYS A 147 3.24 -10.66 5.00
C LYS A 147 3.86 -10.11 3.72
N ILE A 148 5.08 -9.57 3.80
CA ILE A 148 5.82 -9.08 2.62
C ILE A 148 6.05 -10.22 1.63
N ASN A 149 6.53 -11.36 2.10
CA ASN A 149 6.77 -12.53 1.25
C ASN A 149 5.50 -12.98 0.54
N LEU A 150 4.38 -13.06 1.26
CA LEU A 150 3.09 -13.46 0.69
C LEU A 150 2.62 -12.45 -0.36
N ALA A 151 2.80 -11.15 -0.12
CA ALA A 151 2.46 -10.10 -1.07
C ALA A 151 3.33 -10.14 -2.34
N CYS A 152 4.64 -10.29 -2.20
CA CYS A 152 5.57 -10.45 -3.32
C CYS A 152 5.26 -11.71 -4.13
N PHE A 153 4.96 -12.83 -3.47
CA PHE A 153 4.59 -14.08 -4.13
C PHE A 153 3.27 -13.95 -4.92
N GLU A 154 2.26 -13.29 -4.37
CA GLU A 154 1.01 -13.01 -5.09
C GLU A 154 1.26 -12.12 -6.32
N GLU A 155 1.99 -11.02 -6.15
CA GLU A 155 2.32 -10.09 -7.23
C GLU A 155 3.03 -10.82 -8.38
N GLU A 156 4.04 -11.62 -8.06
CA GLU A 156 4.81 -12.39 -9.02
C GLU A 156 3.94 -13.44 -9.74
N SER A 157 3.07 -14.12 -8.98
CA SER A 157 2.15 -15.11 -9.54
C SER A 157 1.13 -14.48 -10.49
N ILE A 158 0.56 -13.33 -10.12
CA ILE A 158 -0.37 -12.57 -10.96
C ILE A 158 0.36 -12.08 -12.22
N ARG A 159 1.57 -11.53 -12.07
CA ARG A 159 2.39 -11.05 -13.18
C ARG A 159 2.68 -12.18 -14.17
N SER A 160 3.18 -13.31 -13.68
CA SER A 160 3.46 -14.51 -14.48
C SER A 160 2.20 -15.07 -15.17
N ALA A 161 1.05 -15.06 -14.49
CA ALA A 161 -0.21 -15.49 -15.07
C ALA A 161 -0.68 -14.54 -16.18
N LYS A 162 -0.61 -13.22 -15.98
CA LYS A 162 -0.94 -12.21 -16.99
C LYS A 162 -0.02 -12.27 -18.21
N CYS A 163 1.26 -12.60 -18.03
CA CYS A 163 2.18 -12.82 -19.16
C CYS A 163 1.75 -14.01 -20.03
N ARG A 164 1.19 -15.08 -19.43
CA ARG A 164 0.71 -16.25 -20.17
C ARG A 164 -0.69 -16.04 -20.76
N ASN A 165 -1.54 -15.30 -20.05
CA ASN A 165 -2.89 -14.98 -20.47
C ASN A 165 -3.26 -13.53 -20.03
N PRO A 166 -3.14 -12.53 -20.92
CA PRO A 166 -3.42 -11.14 -20.57
C PRO A 166 -4.85 -10.85 -20.11
N SER A 167 -5.83 -11.69 -20.46
CA SER A 167 -7.23 -11.52 -20.05
C SER A 167 -7.54 -12.16 -18.69
N ILE A 168 -6.56 -12.76 -18.02
CA ILE A 168 -6.79 -13.42 -16.74
C ILE A 168 -7.17 -12.39 -15.65
N LEU A 169 -8.30 -12.66 -14.99
CA LEU A 169 -8.75 -11.86 -13.86
C LEU A 169 -7.89 -12.18 -12.63
N GLU A 170 -7.40 -11.15 -11.94
CA GLU A 170 -6.60 -11.31 -10.72
C GLU A 170 -7.34 -12.10 -9.63
N ALA A 171 -8.66 -11.95 -9.53
CA ALA A 171 -9.48 -12.71 -8.60
C ALA A 171 -9.38 -14.22 -8.81
N ASN A 172 -9.26 -14.67 -10.07
CA ASN A 172 -9.09 -16.08 -10.39
C ASN A 172 -7.68 -16.56 -10.04
N CYS A 173 -6.65 -15.74 -10.28
CA CYS A 173 -5.28 -16.03 -9.85
C CYS A 173 -5.22 -16.19 -8.33
N ARG A 174 -5.77 -15.24 -7.57
CA ARG A 174 -5.83 -15.28 -6.11
C ARG A 174 -6.55 -16.52 -5.58
N ARG A 175 -7.69 -16.90 -6.19
CA ARG A 175 -8.40 -18.12 -5.79
C ARG A 175 -7.54 -19.36 -5.99
N SER A 176 -6.89 -19.48 -7.14
CA SER A 176 -5.97 -20.58 -7.44
C SER A 176 -4.79 -20.64 -6.44
N LEU A 177 -4.19 -19.49 -6.14
CA LEU A 177 -3.11 -19.38 -5.15
C LEU A 177 -3.58 -19.83 -3.76
N LEU A 178 -4.75 -19.37 -3.32
CA LEU A 178 -5.33 -19.80 -2.05
C LEU A 178 -5.60 -21.31 -2.00
N GLY A 179 -6.05 -21.90 -3.10
CA GLY A 179 -6.20 -23.35 -3.23
C GLY A 179 -4.86 -24.09 -3.02
N SER A 180 -3.75 -23.52 -3.49
CA SER A 180 -2.41 -24.10 -3.29
C SER A 180 -1.87 -23.92 -1.86
N LEU A 181 -2.18 -22.79 -1.22
CA LEU A 181 -1.68 -22.45 0.12
C LEU A 181 -2.51 -23.06 1.25
N HIS A 182 -3.78 -23.37 0.97
CA HIS A 182 -4.72 -23.93 1.94
C HIS A 182 -5.35 -25.22 1.39
N PRO A 183 -4.74 -26.40 1.64
CA PRO A 183 -5.30 -27.69 1.25
C PRO A 183 -6.78 -27.80 1.65
N GLY A 184 -7.62 -28.20 0.69
CA GLY A 184 -9.06 -28.34 0.88
C GLY A 184 -9.87 -27.04 0.83
N TYR A 185 -9.27 -25.90 0.45
CA TYR A 185 -9.96 -24.61 0.33
C TYR A 185 -11.26 -24.67 -0.49
N GLU A 186 -11.25 -25.39 -1.61
CA GLU A 186 -12.41 -25.58 -2.50
C GLU A 186 -13.57 -26.38 -1.87
N LYS A 187 -13.31 -27.11 -0.78
CA LYS A 187 -14.30 -27.94 -0.07
C LYS A 187 -14.90 -27.24 1.14
N LEU A 188 -14.44 -26.03 1.45
CA LEU A 188 -14.92 -25.26 2.59
C LEU A 188 -16.33 -24.71 2.31
N ASP A 189 -17.08 -24.48 3.37
CA ASP A 189 -18.36 -23.79 3.23
C ASP A 189 -18.17 -22.33 2.77
N PRO A 190 -19.20 -21.69 2.19
CA PRO A 190 -19.08 -20.32 1.68
C PRO A 190 -18.66 -19.28 2.72
N LYS A 191 -19.00 -19.48 4.00
CA LYS A 191 -18.68 -18.55 5.09
C LYS A 191 -17.21 -18.65 5.46
N GLU A 192 -16.69 -19.86 5.58
CA GLU A 192 -15.27 -20.13 5.83
C GLU A 192 -14.40 -19.67 4.67
N HIS A 193 -14.83 -19.97 3.43
CA HIS A 193 -14.17 -19.51 2.21
C HIS A 193 -14.01 -17.99 2.20
N ASN A 194 -15.09 -17.24 2.49
CA ASN A 194 -15.06 -15.78 2.56
C ASN A 194 -14.17 -15.25 3.71
N ARG A 195 -14.18 -15.92 4.87
CA ARG A 195 -13.35 -15.55 6.02
C ARG A 195 -11.86 -15.66 5.68
N ILE A 196 -11.45 -16.78 5.07
CA ILE A 196 -10.07 -17.02 4.66
C ILE A 196 -9.66 -16.05 3.55
N TRP A 197 -10.52 -15.85 2.55
CA TRP A 197 -10.30 -14.88 1.49
C TRP A 197 -10.02 -13.48 2.05
N LYS A 198 -10.90 -12.96 2.91
CA LYS A 198 -10.74 -11.64 3.53
C LYS A 198 -9.46 -11.54 4.36
N ARG A 199 -9.10 -12.61 5.08
CA ARG A 199 -7.86 -12.66 5.86
C ARG A 199 -6.65 -12.57 4.94
N HIS A 200 -6.64 -13.33 3.84
CA HIS A 200 -5.57 -13.33 2.87
C HIS A 200 -5.39 -11.95 2.24
N VAL A 201 -6.46 -11.37 1.68
CA VAL A 201 -6.44 -10.02 1.11
C VAL A 201 -5.86 -9.00 2.10
N ARG A 202 -6.34 -9.03 3.35
CA ARG A 202 -5.80 -8.14 4.40
C ARG A 202 -4.30 -8.36 4.67
N ASN A 203 -3.82 -9.60 4.66
CA ASN A 203 -2.41 -9.89 4.85
C ASN A 203 -1.56 -9.38 3.67
N ILE A 204 -2.09 -9.49 2.44
CA ILE A 204 -1.45 -8.96 1.22
C ILE A 204 -1.38 -7.43 1.27
N GLU A 205 -2.49 -6.76 1.58
CA GLU A 205 -2.54 -5.30 1.75
C GLU A 205 -1.51 -4.82 2.78
N GLN A 206 -1.49 -5.44 3.95
CA GLN A 206 -0.52 -5.13 5.00
C GLN A 206 0.92 -5.41 4.56
N GLY A 207 1.17 -6.49 3.81
CA GLY A 207 2.47 -6.81 3.24
C GLY A 207 2.95 -5.73 2.26
N ASN A 208 2.07 -5.25 1.38
CA ASN A 208 2.36 -4.16 0.46
C ASN A 208 2.67 -2.86 1.20
N THR A 209 1.90 -2.51 2.23
CA THR A 209 2.18 -1.34 3.06
C THR A 209 3.55 -1.46 3.74
N LEU A 210 3.84 -2.62 4.34
CA LEU A 210 5.11 -2.86 5.03
C LEU A 210 6.30 -2.77 4.08
N ARG A 211 6.18 -3.34 2.88
CA ARG A 211 7.19 -3.23 1.82
C ARG A 211 7.44 -1.78 1.41
N SER A 212 6.39 -0.97 1.28
CA SER A 212 6.51 0.46 0.98
C SER A 212 7.15 1.23 2.14
N LEU A 213 6.77 0.93 3.38
CA LEU A 213 7.31 1.56 4.59
C LEU A 213 8.82 1.33 4.72
N CYS A 214 9.29 0.12 4.41
CA CYS A 214 10.69 -0.28 4.63
C CYS A 214 11.60 -0.10 3.41
N LYS A 215 11.07 0.41 2.28
CA LYS A 215 11.77 0.45 0.98
C LYS A 215 13.19 1.03 1.06
N ASP A 216 13.36 2.12 1.80
CA ASP A 216 14.64 2.83 1.93
C ASP A 216 15.34 2.59 3.28
N ASN A 217 14.70 1.84 4.17
CA ASN A 217 15.20 1.53 5.49
C ASN A 217 14.61 0.22 6.00
N ALA A 218 15.25 -0.88 5.62
CA ALA A 218 14.75 -2.20 5.95
C ALA A 218 14.78 -2.51 7.46
N GLY A 219 15.61 -1.80 8.24
CA GLY A 219 15.62 -1.90 9.70
C GLY A 219 14.25 -1.58 10.35
N LEU A 220 13.40 -0.80 9.67
CA LEU A 220 12.03 -0.52 10.10
C LEU A 220 11.16 -1.78 10.24
N LEU A 221 11.48 -2.88 9.54
CA LEU A 221 10.76 -4.14 9.68
C LEU A 221 10.97 -4.79 11.06
N LEU A 222 12.11 -4.53 11.70
CA LEU A 222 12.43 -5.08 13.01
C LEU A 222 12.10 -4.09 14.14
N THR A 223 12.21 -2.79 13.88
CA THR A 223 12.07 -1.76 14.92
C THR A 223 10.67 -1.16 15.00
N VAL A 224 10.01 -0.93 13.86
CA VAL A 224 8.74 -0.21 13.80
C VAL A 224 7.57 -1.14 13.49
N ALA A 225 7.69 -1.99 12.47
CA ALA A 225 6.62 -2.85 12.01
C ALA A 225 5.97 -3.73 13.10
N PRO A 226 6.71 -4.31 14.08
CA PRO A 226 6.11 -5.12 15.15
C PRO A 226 5.18 -4.32 16.07
N SER A 227 5.35 -2.99 16.11
CA SER A 227 4.51 -2.09 16.91
C SER A 227 3.24 -1.64 16.19
N LEU A 228 3.17 -1.83 14.87
CA LEU A 228 2.05 -1.37 14.05
C LEU A 228 0.89 -2.35 14.07
N SER A 229 -0.28 -1.84 14.45
CA SER A 229 -1.54 -2.58 14.32
C SER A 229 -2.04 -2.56 12.88
N ALA A 230 -3.05 -3.39 12.60
CA ALA A 230 -3.75 -3.35 11.31
C ALA A 230 -4.31 -1.95 10.98
N LYS A 231 -4.77 -1.20 11.99
CA LYS A 231 -5.28 0.17 11.81
C LYS A 231 -4.15 1.13 11.44
N ASP A 232 -3.00 1.00 12.10
CA ASP A 232 -1.82 1.85 11.83
C ASP A 232 -1.29 1.59 10.42
N LEU A 233 -1.23 0.33 9.98
CA LEU A 233 -0.83 -0.01 8.61
C LEU A 233 -1.83 0.55 7.58
N ASN A 234 -3.14 0.46 7.82
CA ASN A 234 -4.11 1.07 6.92
C ASN A 234 -3.94 2.60 6.83
N PHE A 235 -3.67 3.26 7.95
CA PHE A 235 -3.37 4.69 7.99
C PHE A 235 -2.10 5.01 7.20
N VAL A 236 -0.99 4.32 7.47
CA VAL A 236 0.28 4.47 6.74
C VAL A 236 0.07 4.27 5.25
N SER A 237 -0.65 3.23 4.84
CA SER A 237 -0.92 2.95 3.43
C SER A 237 -1.63 4.10 2.74
N LYS A 238 -2.62 4.68 3.43
CA LYS A 238 -3.41 5.80 2.92
C LYS A 238 -2.55 7.05 2.76
N GLU A 239 -1.74 7.38 3.75
CA GLU A 239 -0.91 8.60 3.72
C GLU A 239 0.26 8.47 2.74
N LEU A 240 0.90 7.30 2.64
CA LEU A 240 1.89 7.05 1.58
C LEU A 240 1.27 7.18 0.18
N GLY A 241 0.03 6.69 -0.01
CA GLY A 241 -0.71 6.84 -1.26
C GLY A 241 -1.10 8.30 -1.58
N ARG A 242 -1.13 9.18 -0.57
CA ARG A 242 -1.32 10.64 -0.71
C ARG A 242 -0.03 11.40 -0.96
N GLY A 243 1.11 10.70 -1.02
CA GLY A 243 2.42 11.29 -1.26
C GLY A 243 3.16 11.75 0.00
N LEU A 244 2.63 11.46 1.20
CA LEU A 244 3.36 11.74 2.45
C LEU A 244 4.58 10.80 2.53
N SER A 245 5.73 11.32 2.95
CA SER A 245 6.94 10.50 3.02
C SER A 245 6.99 9.65 4.30
N VAL A 246 7.77 8.57 4.27
CA VAL A 246 8.05 7.77 5.49
C VAL A 246 8.73 8.64 6.57
N LEU A 247 9.53 9.63 6.15
CA LEU A 247 10.15 10.59 7.06
C LEU A 247 9.11 11.42 7.80
N ASP A 248 8.09 11.91 7.10
CA ASP A 248 7.02 12.70 7.73
C ASP A 248 6.18 11.84 8.69
N LEU A 249 5.97 10.58 8.33
CA LEU A 249 5.20 9.62 9.15
C LEU A 249 5.91 9.25 10.45
N LEU A 250 7.22 8.99 10.41
CA LEU A 250 7.96 8.38 11.54
C LEU A 250 8.99 9.31 12.20
N GLY A 251 9.35 10.41 11.55
CA GLY A 251 10.40 11.32 12.00
C GLY A 251 11.82 10.85 11.66
N GLN A 252 12.74 11.82 11.55
CA GLN A 252 14.14 11.60 11.16
C GLN A 252 14.90 10.71 12.15
N GLU A 253 14.63 10.87 13.44
CA GLU A 253 15.31 10.13 14.51
C GLU A 253 15.01 8.63 14.40
N THR A 254 13.73 8.26 14.35
CA THR A 254 13.28 6.86 14.14
C THR A 254 13.93 6.23 12.93
N LEU A 255 13.99 6.95 11.81
CA LEU A 255 14.63 6.45 10.59
C LEU A 255 16.12 6.23 10.79
N THR A 256 16.81 7.20 11.37
CA THR A 256 18.27 7.13 11.57
C THR A 256 18.65 5.99 12.51
N GLU A 257 17.93 5.86 13.61
CA GLU A 257 18.16 4.81 14.61
C GLU A 257 17.83 3.42 14.07
N SER A 258 16.75 3.29 13.29
CA SER A 258 16.36 2.01 12.69
C SER A 258 17.40 1.47 11.69
N LYS A 259 18.17 2.33 11.03
CA LYS A 259 19.22 1.90 10.09
C LYS A 259 20.29 1.02 10.75
N LYS A 260 20.53 1.18 12.05
CA LYS A 260 21.48 0.36 12.81
C LYS A 260 21.13 -1.13 12.77
N PHE A 261 19.83 -1.44 12.61
CA PHE A 261 19.32 -2.81 12.55
C PHE A 261 19.17 -3.35 11.11
N GLY A 262 19.50 -2.56 10.08
CA GLY A 262 19.40 -2.99 8.67
C GLY A 262 20.30 -4.19 8.34
N ILE A 263 21.42 -4.36 9.04
CA ILE A 263 22.31 -5.52 8.86
C ILE A 263 21.61 -6.83 9.25
N LEU A 264 20.81 -6.82 10.33
CA LEU A 264 20.07 -8.00 10.77
C LEU A 264 19.01 -8.38 9.75
N GLU A 265 18.27 -7.41 9.25
CA GLU A 265 17.28 -7.60 8.20
C GLU A 265 17.89 -8.21 6.93
N SER A 266 19.04 -7.68 6.49
CA SER A 266 19.67 -8.13 5.25
C SER A 266 20.17 -9.57 5.36
N ARG A 267 20.49 -10.03 6.58
CA ARG A 267 20.81 -11.44 6.83
C ARG A 267 19.56 -12.31 6.71
N LEU A 268 18.43 -11.85 7.22
CA LEU A 268 17.15 -12.57 7.19
C LEU A 268 16.56 -12.71 5.77
N LEU A 269 16.62 -11.66 4.94
CA LEU A 269 16.09 -11.73 3.57
C LEU A 269 16.92 -12.61 2.64
N ARG A 270 18.25 -12.61 2.75
CA ARG A 270 19.14 -13.40 1.87
C ARG A 270 19.09 -14.91 2.11
N SER A 271 18.55 -15.32 3.24
CA SER A 271 18.61 -16.68 3.76
C SER A 271 17.24 -17.35 3.80
N GLN A 272 16.26 -16.75 3.13
CA GLN A 272 15.00 -17.37 2.80
C GLN A 272 15.23 -18.46 1.74
N PRO A 273 14.71 -19.68 1.92
CA PRO A 273 14.78 -20.71 0.88
C PRO A 273 14.06 -20.21 -0.38
N THR A 274 14.67 -20.50 -1.53
CA THR A 274 14.11 -20.18 -2.87
C THR A 274 13.14 -21.25 -3.32
#